data_AF-A0A226DQ02-F1
#
_entry.id   AF-A0A226DQ02-F1
#
_cell.length_a   1.000
_cell.length_b   1.000
_cell.length_c   1.000
_cell.angle_alpha   90.00
_cell.angle_beta   90.00
_cell.angle_gamma   90.00
#
_symmetry.space_group_name_H-M   'P 1'
#
loop_
_entity.id
_entity.type
_entity.pdbx_description
1 polymer ?
#
loop_
_entity_poly.entity_id
_entity_poly.type
_entity_poly.pdbx_seq_one_letter_code
_entity_poly.pdbx_strand_id
1 'polypeptide(L)'
;MLHQIMKESNISIDQLASISEACNDYSHVEIRPRGYSLVDASKLPKMICNTLRVYYSTDVVHAFSNFLKTKKVIFVDASFISLDKVTAAINGNAEQFGALEEIDITMKVNVKELLHLAVIHPLRRLSIRIVNGDMLYAGISSLTECITRHAPMLEVLSLEFLQSRIKSEFCKFEGTEFPKLMRLYIGKDVTFVDTSSRDVDIFNFNGGIERGTLRSRFPVLNRIEIVEPSDSFYPLLNAQKITELRAKFGIQVIRNGVSN
;
A
#
# COMPACT_ATOMS: atom_id res chain seq x y z
N MET A 1 2.00 15.44 -16.03
CA MET A 1 2.31 16.37 -17.13
C MET A 1 1.08 17.17 -17.54
N LEU A 2 -0.08 16.56 -17.85
CA LEU A 2 -1.32 17.30 -18.15
C LEU A 2 -1.75 18.31 -17.07
N HIS A 3 -1.77 17.94 -15.79
CA HIS A 3 -2.16 18.89 -14.73
C HIS A 3 -1.16 20.03 -14.50
N GLN A 4 0.09 19.89 -14.93
CA GLN A 4 1.09 20.97 -14.87
C GLN A 4 0.94 21.93 -16.07
N ILE A 5 0.45 21.42 -17.21
CA ILE A 5 0.12 22.19 -18.41
C ILE A 5 -1.14 23.06 -18.19
N MET A 6 -2.07 22.64 -17.31
CA MET A 6 -3.36 23.29 -17.06
C MET A 6 -3.31 24.69 -16.42
N LYS A 7 -2.14 25.20 -15.99
CA LYS A 7 -2.08 26.47 -15.25
C LYS A 7 -1.20 27.56 -15.84
N GLU A 8 -0.33 27.25 -16.81
CA GLU A 8 0.54 28.27 -17.42
C GLU A 8 -0.01 28.84 -18.73
N SER A 9 -1.15 28.35 -19.21
CA SER A 9 -1.70 28.78 -20.50
C SER A 9 -3.23 28.76 -20.47
N ASN A 10 -3.85 29.74 -21.13
CA ASN A 10 -5.29 29.77 -21.48
C ASN A 10 -5.61 28.60 -22.42
N ILE A 11 -5.60 27.38 -21.90
CA ILE A 11 -5.86 26.17 -22.69
C ILE A 11 -7.36 25.95 -22.72
N SER A 12 -7.96 25.99 -23.91
CA SER A 12 -9.39 25.72 -24.10
C SER A 12 -9.72 24.25 -23.83
N ILE A 13 -11.00 23.94 -23.58
CA ILE A 13 -11.49 22.56 -23.44
C ILE A 13 -11.10 21.70 -24.66
N ASP A 14 -11.14 22.27 -25.86
CA ASP A 14 -10.77 21.58 -27.10
C ASP A 14 -9.27 21.27 -27.19
N GLN A 15 -8.43 22.18 -26.67
CA GLN A 15 -6.99 21.94 -26.55
C GLN A 15 -6.70 20.88 -25.48
N LEU A 16 -7.46 20.85 -24.37
CA LEU A 16 -7.36 19.79 -23.37
C LEU A 16 -7.81 18.43 -23.91
N ALA A 17 -8.88 18.39 -24.72
CA ALA A 17 -9.33 17.19 -25.41
C ALA A 17 -8.25 16.66 -26.37
N SER A 18 -7.62 17.56 -27.14
CA SER A 18 -6.54 17.21 -28.07
C SER A 18 -5.28 16.70 -27.34
N ILE A 19 -4.90 17.32 -26.21
CA ILE A 19 -3.78 16.84 -25.38
C ILE A 19 -4.14 15.50 -24.74
N SER A 20 -5.36 15.33 -24.26
CA SER A 20 -5.87 14.08 -23.69
C SER A 20 -5.80 12.93 -24.70
N GLU A 21 -6.24 13.18 -25.92
CA GLU A 21 -6.20 12.22 -27.02
C GLU A 21 -4.76 11.91 -27.44
N ALA A 22 -3.90 12.93 -27.58
CA ALA A 22 -2.47 12.75 -27.84
C ALA A 22 -1.73 12.05 -26.69
N CYS A 23 -2.27 12.11 -25.47
CA CYS A 23 -1.69 11.47 -24.29
C CYS A 23 -2.23 10.07 -24.00
N ASN A 24 -3.24 9.58 -24.73
CA ASN A 24 -3.82 8.23 -24.52
C ASN A 24 -2.82 7.09 -24.79
N ASP A 25 -1.71 7.37 -25.47
CA ASP A 25 -0.62 6.43 -25.70
C ASP A 25 0.42 6.40 -24.57
N TYR A 26 0.35 7.31 -23.60
CA TYR A 26 1.27 7.33 -22.46
C TYR A 26 0.71 6.53 -21.28
N SER A 27 1.40 5.45 -20.92
CA SER A 27 0.99 4.47 -19.90
C SER A 27 0.97 4.98 -18.44
N HIS A 28 1.24 6.27 -18.17
CA HIS A 28 1.43 6.83 -16.82
C HIS A 28 0.95 8.28 -16.70
N VAL A 29 0.06 8.56 -15.73
CA VAL A 29 -0.46 9.91 -15.45
C VAL A 29 -0.22 10.31 -14.00
N GLU A 30 0.35 11.50 -13.81
CA GLU A 30 0.58 12.09 -12.48
C GLU A 30 -0.36 13.28 -12.23
N ILE A 31 -1.10 13.21 -11.11
CA ILE A 31 -1.93 14.32 -10.60
C ILE A 31 -1.19 14.99 -9.45
N ARG A 32 -0.61 16.16 -9.71
CA ARG A 32 0.09 16.99 -8.71
C ARG A 32 -0.69 18.30 -8.47
N PRO A 33 -1.63 18.34 -7.51
CA PRO A 33 -2.30 19.58 -7.15
C PRO A 33 -1.40 20.36 -6.20
N ARG A 34 -0.73 21.40 -6.70
CA ARG A 34 -0.02 22.37 -5.86
C ARG A 34 -1.01 23.39 -5.30
N GLY A 35 -1.87 23.01 -4.34
CA GLY A 35 -2.73 23.97 -3.63
C GLY A 35 -3.88 24.58 -4.45
N TYR A 36 -4.37 23.88 -5.48
CA TYR A 36 -5.47 24.36 -6.32
C TYR A 36 -6.51 23.26 -6.58
N SER A 37 -7.76 23.70 -6.71
CA SER A 37 -8.95 22.91 -7.04
C SER A 37 -8.75 22.12 -8.34
N LEU A 38 -9.15 20.85 -8.32
CA LEU A 38 -9.21 20.03 -9.52
C LEU A 38 -10.30 20.63 -10.42
N VAL A 39 -9.96 20.95 -11.67
CA VAL A 39 -10.95 21.36 -12.67
C VAL A 39 -11.89 20.19 -12.89
N ASP A 40 -13.20 20.46 -12.95
CA ASP A 40 -14.21 19.46 -13.31
C ASP A 40 -13.91 18.93 -14.72
N ALA A 41 -13.28 17.76 -14.76
CA ALA A 41 -12.84 17.10 -15.97
C ALA A 41 -13.89 16.10 -16.50
N SER A 42 -15.10 16.05 -15.92
CA SER A 42 -16.19 15.17 -16.36
C SER A 42 -16.58 15.35 -17.83
N LYS A 43 -16.30 16.54 -18.39
CA LYS A 43 -16.54 16.90 -19.79
C LYS A 43 -15.36 16.65 -20.73
N LEU A 44 -14.21 16.22 -20.22
CA LEU A 44 -13.03 15.90 -21.04
C LEU A 44 -13.14 14.47 -21.59
N PRO A 45 -12.52 14.16 -22.75
CA PRO A 45 -12.42 12.80 -23.25
C PRO A 45 -11.82 11.87 -22.18
N LYS A 46 -12.37 10.66 -22.06
CA LYS A 46 -11.83 9.66 -21.15
C LYS A 46 -10.37 9.34 -21.53
N MET A 47 -9.49 9.29 -20.54
CA MET A 47 -8.06 9.01 -20.68
C MET A 47 -7.72 7.57 -20.31
N ILE A 48 -6.97 6.85 -21.14
CA ILE A 48 -6.39 5.57 -20.73
C ILE A 48 -5.24 5.84 -19.77
N CYS A 49 -5.33 5.34 -18.54
CA CYS A 49 -4.33 5.57 -17.52
C CYS A 49 -4.10 4.27 -16.77
N ASN A 50 -2.94 3.63 -16.92
CA ASN A 50 -2.66 2.40 -16.19
C ASN A 50 -2.24 2.66 -14.74
N THR A 51 -1.55 3.78 -14.49
CA THR A 51 -1.07 4.17 -13.15
C THR A 51 -1.49 5.60 -12.85
N LEU A 52 -2.31 5.75 -11.81
CA LEU A 52 -2.76 7.03 -11.29
C LEU A 52 -1.96 7.40 -10.04
N ARG A 53 -1.20 8.49 -10.11
CA ARG A 53 -0.44 9.00 -8.95
C ARG A 53 -1.13 10.22 -8.36
N VAL A 54 -1.54 10.13 -7.09
CA VAL A 54 -2.30 11.13 -6.35
C VAL A 54 -1.42 11.76 -5.26
N TYR A 55 -1.34 13.09 -5.28
CA TYR A 55 -0.62 13.89 -4.28
C TYR A 55 -1.61 14.78 -3.50
N TYR A 56 -1.54 14.79 -2.17
CA TYR A 56 -2.04 15.84 -1.25
C TYR A 56 -3.42 16.51 -1.51
N SER A 57 -4.38 15.86 -2.18
CA SER A 57 -5.66 16.50 -2.52
C SER A 57 -6.84 15.87 -1.81
N THR A 58 -7.67 16.72 -1.21
CA THR A 58 -8.93 16.37 -0.56
C THR A 58 -10.08 16.14 -1.56
N ASP A 59 -9.91 16.49 -2.84
CA ASP A 59 -10.99 16.55 -3.84
C ASP A 59 -10.75 15.69 -5.10
N VAL A 60 -9.96 14.62 -4.95
CA VAL A 60 -9.58 13.72 -6.06
C VAL A 60 -10.73 12.90 -6.66
N VAL A 61 -11.88 12.84 -5.99
CA VAL A 61 -13.03 12.03 -6.39
C VAL A 61 -13.55 12.42 -7.77
N HIS A 62 -13.64 13.73 -8.06
CA HIS A 62 -14.13 14.21 -9.35
C HIS A 62 -13.19 13.92 -10.53
N ALA A 63 -11.91 13.68 -10.26
CA ALA A 63 -10.95 13.34 -11.31
C ALA A 63 -11.05 11.87 -11.75
N PHE A 64 -11.58 10.98 -10.90
CA PHE A 64 -11.53 9.53 -11.10
C PHE A 64 -12.43 9.04 -12.25
N SER A 65 -13.50 9.75 -12.56
CA SER A 65 -14.43 9.41 -13.65
C SER A 65 -13.77 9.42 -15.04
N ASN A 66 -12.65 10.13 -15.17
CA ASN A 66 -12.04 10.45 -16.46
C ASN A 66 -10.90 9.50 -16.84
N PHE A 67 -10.54 8.55 -15.96
CA PHE A 67 -9.45 7.60 -16.19
C PHE A 67 -9.99 6.19 -16.44
N LEU A 68 -9.68 5.60 -17.58
CA LEU A 68 -10.03 4.24 -17.95
C LEU A 68 -8.86 3.28 -17.75
N LYS A 69 -9.17 2.02 -17.45
CA LYS A 69 -8.22 0.89 -17.35
C LYS A 69 -7.15 1.11 -16.28
N THR A 70 -7.50 1.79 -15.18
CA THR A 70 -6.56 2.02 -14.08
C THR A 70 -6.22 0.71 -13.39
N LYS A 71 -4.93 0.33 -13.46
CA LYS A 71 -4.38 -0.89 -12.85
C LYS A 71 -3.68 -0.63 -11.53
N LYS A 72 -3.14 0.58 -11.35
CA LYS A 72 -2.38 0.98 -10.17
C LYS A 72 -2.79 2.37 -9.70
N VAL A 73 -2.96 2.53 -8.38
CA VAL A 73 -3.10 3.85 -7.76
C VAL A 73 -1.98 4.05 -6.73
N ILE A 74 -1.33 5.21 -6.77
CA ILE A 74 -0.27 5.59 -5.83
C ILE A 74 -0.71 6.83 -5.07
N PHE A 75 -0.93 6.71 -3.77
CA PHE A 75 -1.13 7.82 -2.85
C PHE A 75 0.22 8.20 -2.23
N VAL A 76 0.80 9.30 -2.71
CA VAL A 76 2.16 9.72 -2.29
C VAL A 76 2.20 10.23 -0.86
N ASP A 77 1.11 10.84 -0.40
CA ASP A 77 0.91 11.19 1.01
C ASP A 77 -0.60 11.26 1.27
N ALA A 78 -1.11 10.22 1.91
CA ALA A 78 -2.53 10.05 2.23
C ALA A 78 -2.92 10.63 3.58
N SER A 79 -2.02 11.34 4.27
CA SER A 79 -2.24 11.88 5.62
C SER A 79 -3.49 12.74 5.76
N PHE A 80 -3.88 13.42 4.68
CA PHE A 80 -5.01 14.36 4.61
C PHE A 80 -6.02 13.98 3.53
N ILE A 81 -5.94 12.75 3.01
CA ILE A 81 -6.89 12.23 2.02
C ILE A 81 -7.97 11.46 2.77
N SER A 82 -9.23 11.79 2.50
CA SER A 82 -10.39 11.02 2.96
C SER A 82 -10.48 9.72 2.16
N LEU A 83 -9.95 8.61 2.70
CA LEU A 83 -9.87 7.35 1.96
C LEU A 83 -11.26 6.74 1.77
N ASP A 84 -12.21 7.00 2.66
CA ASP A 84 -13.62 6.64 2.50
C ASP A 84 -14.23 7.18 1.21
N LYS A 85 -14.01 8.47 0.91
CA LYS A 85 -14.51 9.12 -0.30
C LYS A 85 -13.81 8.59 -1.53
N VAL A 86 -12.51 8.36 -1.45
CA VAL A 86 -11.71 7.80 -2.53
C VAL A 86 -12.16 6.39 -2.88
N THR A 87 -12.40 5.53 -1.89
CA THR A 87 -12.82 4.14 -2.14
C THR A 87 -14.27 4.07 -2.58
N ALA A 88 -15.15 4.96 -2.08
CA ALA A 88 -16.49 5.13 -2.62
C ALA A 88 -16.45 5.54 -4.10
N ALA A 89 -15.53 6.43 -4.49
CA ALA A 89 -15.34 6.83 -5.88
C ALA A 89 -14.84 5.67 -6.75
N ILE A 90 -13.86 4.90 -6.29
CA ILE A 90 -13.36 3.70 -6.98
C ILE A 90 -14.51 2.71 -7.22
N ASN A 91 -15.27 2.41 -6.17
CA ASN A 91 -16.38 1.46 -6.24
C ASN A 91 -17.53 1.97 -7.12
N GLY A 92 -17.79 3.28 -7.12
CA GLY A 92 -18.80 3.90 -7.99
C GLY A 92 -18.42 3.95 -9.47
N ASN A 93 -17.16 3.69 -9.82
CA ASN A 93 -16.61 3.80 -11.18
C ASN A 93 -16.02 2.46 -11.66
N ALA A 94 -16.83 1.40 -11.66
CA ALA A 94 -16.38 0.04 -11.99
C ALA A 94 -15.80 -0.09 -13.41
N GLU A 95 -16.28 0.68 -14.39
CA GLU A 95 -15.75 0.68 -15.76
C GLU A 95 -14.30 1.19 -15.80
N GLN A 96 -13.98 2.17 -14.95
CA GLN A 96 -12.68 2.83 -14.83
C GLN A 96 -11.68 1.98 -14.04
N PHE A 97 -12.13 1.39 -12.93
CA PHE A 97 -11.29 0.70 -11.94
C PHE A 97 -11.46 -0.82 -11.89
N GLY A 98 -12.25 -1.43 -12.78
CA GLY A 98 -12.43 -2.88 -12.82
C GLY A 98 -11.15 -3.67 -13.08
N ALA A 99 -10.10 -3.02 -13.59
CA ALA A 99 -8.76 -3.59 -13.80
C ALA A 99 -7.76 -3.23 -12.69
N LEU A 100 -8.21 -2.59 -11.59
CA LEU A 100 -7.33 -2.16 -10.51
C LEU A 100 -6.77 -3.39 -9.78
N GLU A 101 -5.44 -3.52 -9.77
CA GLU A 101 -4.74 -4.66 -9.18
C GLU A 101 -3.78 -4.23 -8.07
N GLU A 102 -3.35 -2.96 -8.07
CA GLU A 102 -2.28 -2.45 -7.21
C GLU A 102 -2.64 -1.11 -6.54
N ILE A 103 -2.42 -1.03 -5.23
CA ILE A 103 -2.41 0.23 -4.49
C ILE A 103 -1.08 0.38 -3.74
N ASP A 104 -0.47 1.55 -3.86
CA ASP A 104 0.68 2.00 -3.07
C ASP A 104 0.27 3.24 -2.28
N ILE A 105 0.42 3.20 -0.96
CA ILE A 105 0.02 4.28 -0.07
C ILE A 105 1.15 4.62 0.89
N THR A 106 1.49 5.90 0.95
CA THR A 106 2.35 6.46 1.99
C THR A 106 1.52 7.38 2.87
N MET A 107 1.64 7.26 4.19
CA MET A 107 0.90 8.09 5.16
C MET A 107 1.75 8.41 6.39
N LYS A 108 1.48 9.57 7.00
CA LYS A 108 2.19 10.03 8.21
C LYS A 108 1.27 10.10 9.43
N VAL A 109 0.01 10.47 9.21
CA VAL A 109 -1.04 10.51 10.22
C VAL A 109 -2.30 9.81 9.70
N ASN A 110 -3.28 9.64 10.59
CA ASN A 110 -4.60 9.07 10.26
C ASN A 110 -4.56 7.64 9.72
N VAL A 111 -3.66 6.79 10.24
CA VAL A 111 -3.54 5.38 9.84
C VAL A 111 -4.87 4.61 9.90
N LYS A 112 -5.80 5.02 10.77
CA LYS A 112 -7.15 4.46 10.84
C LYS A 112 -7.91 4.48 9.51
N GLU A 113 -7.61 5.43 8.62
CA GLU A 113 -8.22 5.54 7.30
C GLU A 113 -7.95 4.30 6.43
N LEU A 114 -6.89 3.51 6.72
CA LEU A 114 -6.60 2.26 6.02
C LEU A 114 -7.78 1.29 6.00
N LEU A 115 -8.66 1.33 7.01
CA LEU A 115 -9.84 0.47 7.05
C LEU A 115 -10.71 0.66 5.80
N HIS A 116 -10.73 1.88 5.23
CA HIS A 116 -11.53 2.18 4.06
C HIS A 116 -11.02 1.47 2.80
N LEU A 117 -9.75 1.09 2.75
CA LEU A 117 -9.23 0.24 1.68
C LEU A 117 -9.80 -1.19 1.75
N ALA A 118 -10.35 -1.65 2.88
CA ALA A 118 -10.99 -2.96 2.95
C ALA A 118 -12.31 -3.05 2.15
N VAL A 119 -12.85 -1.92 1.65
CA VAL A 119 -14.13 -1.91 0.92
C VAL A 119 -13.97 -2.04 -0.60
N ILE A 120 -12.75 -1.92 -1.14
CA ILE A 120 -12.51 -2.14 -2.57
C ILE A 120 -12.34 -3.64 -2.85
N HIS A 121 -12.45 -4.02 -4.11
CA HIS A 121 -12.22 -5.41 -4.50
C HIS A 121 -10.80 -5.88 -4.14
N PRO A 122 -10.60 -7.18 -3.86
CA PRO A 122 -9.29 -7.70 -3.47
C PRO A 122 -8.19 -7.39 -4.48
N LEU A 123 -7.09 -6.81 -4.00
CA LEU A 123 -5.94 -6.43 -4.80
C LEU A 123 -4.94 -7.59 -4.95
N ARG A 124 -4.16 -7.58 -6.03
CA ARG A 124 -3.02 -8.49 -6.21
C ARG A 124 -1.75 -7.93 -5.56
N ARG A 125 -1.64 -6.61 -5.42
CA ARG A 125 -0.46 -5.96 -4.88
C ARG A 125 -0.84 -4.81 -3.95
N LEU A 126 -0.24 -4.78 -2.77
CA LEU A 126 -0.49 -3.74 -1.79
C LEU A 126 0.84 -3.29 -1.17
N SER A 127 1.10 -1.99 -1.21
CA SER A 127 2.23 -1.34 -0.57
C SER A 127 1.71 -0.29 0.41
N ILE A 128 2.09 -0.42 1.68
CA ILE A 128 1.73 0.52 2.74
C ILE A 128 3.01 0.98 3.42
N ARG A 129 3.27 2.29 3.36
CA ARG A 129 4.35 2.97 4.06
C ARG A 129 3.77 3.93 5.11
N ILE A 130 4.19 3.76 6.35
CA ILE A 130 3.80 4.60 7.48
C ILE A 130 5.05 5.29 8.00
N VAL A 131 5.04 6.62 8.06
CA VAL A 131 6.20 7.44 8.41
C VAL A 131 5.86 8.32 9.61
N ASN A 132 6.62 8.22 10.71
CA ASN A 132 6.32 8.93 11.96
C ASN A 132 4.90 8.66 12.49
N GLY A 133 4.34 7.49 12.18
CA GLY A 133 2.98 7.13 12.57
C GLY A 133 2.92 6.52 13.97
N ASP A 134 1.86 6.85 14.73
CA ASP A 134 1.51 6.16 15.97
C ASP A 134 0.64 4.93 15.65
N MET A 135 1.27 3.75 15.57
CA MET A 135 0.63 2.44 15.42
C MET A 135 0.10 1.92 16.75
N LEU A 136 -0.88 2.63 17.31
CA LEU A 136 -1.64 2.20 18.49
C LEU A 136 -2.83 1.31 18.09
N TYR A 137 -3.63 0.86 19.06
CA TYR A 137 -4.73 -0.11 18.86
C TYR A 137 -5.60 0.16 17.61
N ALA A 138 -6.07 1.39 17.43
CA ALA A 138 -6.93 1.74 16.28
C ALA A 138 -6.20 1.63 14.94
N GLY A 139 -4.97 2.15 14.82
CA GLY A 139 -4.19 2.08 13.58
C GLY A 139 -3.80 0.64 13.22
N ILE A 140 -3.47 -0.17 14.22
CA ILE A 140 -3.19 -1.60 14.04
C ILE A 140 -4.45 -2.33 13.57
N SER A 141 -5.60 -2.11 14.21
CA SER A 141 -6.86 -2.76 13.82
C SER A 141 -7.21 -2.45 12.36
N SER A 142 -7.09 -1.19 11.95
CA SER A 142 -7.36 -0.76 10.57
C SER A 142 -6.39 -1.37 9.56
N LEU A 143 -5.10 -1.49 9.90
CA LEU A 143 -4.12 -2.18 9.06
C LEU A 143 -4.46 -3.67 8.93
N THR A 144 -4.80 -4.34 10.04
CA THR A 144 -5.13 -5.77 10.04
C THR A 144 -6.36 -6.06 9.19
N GLU A 145 -7.40 -5.25 9.33
CA GLU A 145 -8.64 -5.39 8.56
C GLU A 145 -8.39 -5.17 7.06
N CYS A 146 -7.65 -4.11 6.70
CA CYS A 146 -7.25 -3.84 5.32
C CYS A 146 -6.51 -5.03 4.70
N ILE A 147 -5.44 -5.53 5.35
CA ILE A 147 -4.64 -6.61 4.78
C ILE A 147 -5.41 -7.92 4.71
N THR A 148 -6.18 -8.25 5.76
CA THR A 148 -6.98 -9.50 5.81
C THR A 148 -7.99 -9.56 4.68
N ARG A 149 -8.61 -8.41 4.33
CA ARG A 149 -9.52 -8.35 3.19
C ARG A 149 -8.87 -8.72 1.87
N HIS A 150 -7.64 -8.25 1.64
CA HIS A 150 -6.95 -8.47 0.38
C HIS A 150 -6.19 -9.80 0.33
N ALA A 151 -5.93 -10.42 1.48
CA ALA A 151 -5.13 -11.65 1.62
C ALA A 151 -5.46 -12.78 0.62
N PRO A 152 -6.73 -13.07 0.25
CA PRO A 152 -7.03 -14.14 -0.71
C PRO A 152 -6.48 -13.94 -2.13
N MET A 153 -6.24 -12.69 -2.54
CA MET A 153 -5.75 -12.34 -3.88
C MET A 153 -4.34 -11.76 -3.89
N LEU A 154 -3.80 -11.34 -2.74
CA LEU A 154 -2.49 -10.72 -2.65
C LEU A 154 -1.38 -11.67 -3.12
N GLU A 155 -0.62 -11.21 -4.10
CA GLU A 155 0.61 -11.83 -4.62
C GLU A 155 1.87 -11.15 -4.08
N VAL A 156 1.78 -9.84 -3.85
CA VAL A 156 2.87 -9.02 -3.31
C VAL A 156 2.32 -8.12 -2.20
N LEU A 157 2.97 -8.16 -1.04
CA LEU A 157 2.69 -7.28 0.09
C LEU A 157 3.97 -6.57 0.52
N SER A 158 3.91 -5.26 0.64
CA SER A 158 5.00 -4.42 1.13
C SER A 158 4.51 -3.58 2.29
N LEU A 159 5.10 -3.78 3.47
CA LEU A 159 4.79 -3.01 4.68
C LEU A 159 6.07 -2.32 5.15
N GLU A 160 6.01 -1.01 5.31
CA GLU A 160 7.16 -0.23 5.75
C GLU A 160 6.75 0.72 6.86
N PHE A 161 7.35 0.54 8.03
CA PHE A 161 7.19 1.40 9.19
C PHE A 161 8.48 2.17 9.39
N LEU A 162 8.48 3.48 9.12
CA LEU A 162 9.63 4.35 9.27
C LEU A 162 9.42 5.26 10.46
N GLN A 163 10.38 5.29 11.39
CA GLN A 163 10.34 6.09 12.62
C GLN A 163 9.00 6.00 13.37
N SER A 164 8.33 4.85 13.29
CA SER A 164 6.94 4.71 13.74
C SER A 164 6.89 4.19 15.17
N ARG A 165 5.92 4.66 15.95
CA ARG A 165 5.74 4.21 17.33
C ARG A 165 4.75 3.07 17.37
N ILE A 166 5.09 1.98 18.04
CA ILE A 166 4.33 0.73 18.03
C ILE A 166 4.13 0.21 19.45
N LYS A 167 2.99 -0.43 19.70
CA LYS A 167 2.76 -1.18 20.93
C LYS A 167 3.21 -2.63 20.75
N SER A 168 3.89 -3.21 21.75
CA SER A 168 4.47 -4.55 21.68
C SER A 168 3.46 -5.69 21.52
N GLU A 169 2.19 -5.46 21.88
CA GLU A 169 1.05 -6.36 21.59
C GLU A 169 0.61 -6.26 20.11
N PHE A 170 1.56 -6.19 19.18
CA PHE A 170 1.25 -5.97 17.78
C PHE A 170 0.28 -7.05 17.27
N CYS A 171 -0.77 -6.64 16.55
CA CYS A 171 -1.73 -7.58 16.02
C CYS A 171 -1.02 -8.51 15.03
N LYS A 172 -1.04 -9.80 15.32
CA LYS A 172 -0.46 -10.83 14.48
C LYS A 172 -1.51 -11.26 13.46
N PHE A 173 -1.11 -11.43 12.21
CA PHE A 173 -1.90 -12.07 11.16
C PHE A 173 -2.05 -13.59 11.37
N GLU A 174 -1.99 -14.09 12.62
CA GLU A 174 -1.90 -15.51 12.98
C GLU A 174 -3.05 -16.34 12.40
N GLY A 175 -4.25 -15.76 12.31
CA GLY A 175 -5.43 -16.41 11.73
C GLY A 175 -5.68 -16.13 10.24
N THR A 176 -4.83 -15.33 9.59
CA THR A 176 -5.03 -14.96 8.18
C THR A 176 -4.25 -15.89 7.26
N GLU A 177 -4.92 -16.38 6.21
CA GLU A 177 -4.33 -17.17 5.13
C GLU A 177 -4.01 -16.30 3.91
N PHE A 178 -2.85 -16.53 3.31
CA PHE A 178 -2.33 -15.81 2.16
C PHE A 178 -2.04 -16.79 1.01
N PRO A 179 -3.09 -17.36 0.38
CA PRO A 179 -2.94 -18.48 -0.55
C PRO A 179 -2.14 -18.15 -1.82
N LYS A 180 -2.04 -16.87 -2.18
CA LYS A 180 -1.36 -16.41 -3.40
C LYS A 180 -0.10 -15.58 -3.13
N LEU A 181 0.23 -15.31 -1.87
CA LEU A 181 1.30 -14.38 -1.53
C LEU A 181 2.66 -15.01 -1.86
N MET A 182 3.32 -14.47 -2.87
CA MET A 182 4.62 -14.95 -3.34
C MET A 182 5.77 -14.14 -2.74
N ARG A 183 5.56 -12.83 -2.56
CA ARG A 183 6.60 -11.89 -2.13
C ARG A 183 6.11 -11.01 -0.99
N LEU A 184 6.92 -10.94 0.05
CA LEU A 184 6.68 -10.12 1.22
C LEU A 184 7.88 -9.20 1.47
N TYR A 185 7.63 -7.90 1.59
CA TYR A 185 8.60 -6.91 2.01
C TYR A 185 8.19 -6.32 3.36
N ILE A 186 9.12 -6.24 4.29
CA ILE A 186 8.91 -5.66 5.62
C ILE A 186 10.08 -4.70 5.93
N GLY A 187 9.79 -3.41 5.87
CA GLY A 187 10.65 -2.35 6.41
C GLY A 187 10.25 -2.01 7.84
N LYS A 188 11.20 -2.10 8.77
CA LYS A 188 10.98 -1.94 10.20
C LYS A 188 12.01 -0.98 10.78
N ASP A 189 11.58 0.24 11.01
CA ASP A 189 12.23 1.24 11.84
C ASP A 189 11.18 1.78 12.83
N VAL A 190 11.14 1.16 14.01
CA VAL A 190 10.05 1.37 14.99
C VAL A 190 10.57 1.58 16.40
N THR A 191 9.89 2.42 17.16
CA THR A 191 10.09 2.61 18.60
C THR A 191 8.93 1.98 19.37
N PHE A 192 9.25 1.10 20.33
CA PHE A 192 8.23 0.53 21.19
C PHE A 192 7.80 1.52 22.27
N VAL A 193 6.49 1.66 22.46
CA VAL A 193 5.92 2.57 23.46
C VAL A 193 5.76 1.91 24.85
N ASP A 194 5.90 0.58 24.94
CA ASP A 194 5.71 -0.22 26.15
C ASP A 194 6.94 -1.08 26.53
N THR A 195 6.87 -1.68 27.72
CA THR A 195 7.94 -2.47 28.35
C THR A 195 7.76 -3.98 28.23
N SER A 196 6.65 -4.45 27.65
CA SER A 196 6.31 -5.87 27.44
C SER A 196 7.12 -6.52 26.31
N SER A 197 6.86 -7.81 26.02
CA SER A 197 7.61 -8.61 25.06
C SER A 197 7.65 -7.93 23.67
N ARG A 198 8.81 -7.41 23.30
CA ARG A 198 9.05 -6.63 22.07
C ARG A 198 9.18 -7.53 20.83
N ASP A 199 8.13 -8.29 20.55
CA ASP A 199 8.02 -9.13 19.36
C ASP A 199 7.37 -8.33 18.21
N VAL A 200 7.96 -8.39 17.02
CA VAL A 200 7.44 -7.73 15.80
C VAL A 200 7.20 -8.77 14.71
N ASP A 201 7.10 -10.06 15.04
CA ASP A 201 6.72 -11.09 14.10
C ASP A 201 5.23 -10.97 13.74
N ILE A 202 4.92 -9.95 12.94
CA ILE A 202 3.56 -9.53 12.58
C ILE A 202 2.82 -10.62 11.81
N PHE A 203 3.55 -11.52 11.13
CA PHE A 203 2.98 -12.66 10.41
C PHE A 203 3.05 -13.97 11.20
N ASN A 204 3.57 -13.96 12.43
CA ASN A 204 3.78 -15.15 13.25
C ASN A 204 4.54 -16.25 12.50
N PHE A 205 5.64 -15.90 11.82
CA PHE A 205 6.54 -16.83 11.17
C PHE A 205 7.17 -17.80 12.18
N ASN A 206 7.61 -17.31 13.34
CA ASN A 206 8.23 -18.11 14.38
C ASN A 206 7.29 -19.23 14.84
N GLY A 207 6.06 -18.86 15.20
CA GLY A 207 5.02 -19.81 15.62
C GLY A 207 4.54 -20.69 14.47
N GLY A 208 4.43 -20.16 13.24
CA GLY A 208 4.04 -20.94 12.07
C GLY A 208 5.04 -22.03 11.69
N ILE A 209 6.33 -21.77 11.89
CA ILE A 209 7.40 -22.76 11.71
C ILE A 209 7.33 -23.82 12.81
N GLU A 210 7.22 -23.42 14.08
CA GLU A 210 7.18 -24.35 15.23
C GLU A 210 5.97 -25.27 15.20
N ARG A 211 4.82 -24.75 14.78
CA ARG A 211 3.56 -25.51 14.71
C ARG A 211 3.35 -26.20 13.36
N GLY A 212 4.26 -26.03 12.40
CA GLY A 212 4.14 -26.62 11.07
C GLY A 212 3.02 -26.03 10.21
N THR A 213 2.49 -24.85 10.53
CA THR A 213 1.37 -24.19 9.82
C THR A 213 1.83 -23.16 8.79
N LEU A 214 3.14 -22.99 8.59
CA LEU A 214 3.66 -22.00 7.65
C LEU A 214 3.11 -22.20 6.23
N ARG A 215 3.10 -23.44 5.72
CA ARG A 215 2.69 -23.73 4.34
C ARG A 215 1.17 -23.77 4.13
N SER A 216 0.37 -24.00 5.17
CA SER A 216 -1.08 -23.81 5.06
C SER A 216 -1.41 -22.32 4.93
N ARG A 217 -0.71 -21.45 5.68
CA ARG A 217 -0.92 -20.00 5.63
C ARG A 217 -0.27 -19.33 4.43
N PHE A 218 0.89 -19.81 3.99
CA PHE A 218 1.72 -19.22 2.92
C PHE A 218 2.20 -20.29 1.92
N PRO A 219 1.27 -20.91 1.16
CA PRO A 219 1.61 -22.06 0.32
C PRO A 219 2.61 -21.72 -0.79
N VAL A 220 2.52 -20.53 -1.38
CA VAL A 220 3.34 -20.12 -2.54
C VAL A 220 4.39 -19.06 -2.21
N LEU A 221 4.54 -18.69 -0.94
CA LEU A 221 5.55 -17.72 -0.52
C LEU A 221 6.94 -18.25 -0.85
N ASN A 222 7.72 -17.45 -1.57
CA ASN A 222 9.05 -17.81 -2.04
C ASN A 222 10.11 -16.74 -1.72
N ARG A 223 9.69 -15.52 -1.37
CA ARG A 223 10.62 -14.44 -1.04
C ARG A 223 10.10 -13.56 0.10
N ILE A 224 10.97 -13.36 1.09
CA ILE A 224 10.81 -12.40 2.19
C ILE A 224 12.00 -11.45 2.15
N GLU A 225 11.73 -10.16 2.11
CA GLU A 225 12.72 -9.10 2.18
C GLU A 225 12.49 -8.28 3.46
N ILE A 226 13.54 -8.15 4.27
CA ILE A 226 13.50 -7.48 5.57
C ILE A 226 14.53 -6.35 5.55
N VAL A 227 14.05 -5.16 5.86
CA VAL A 227 14.89 -3.97 6.05
C VAL A 227 14.70 -3.49 7.47
N GLU A 228 15.75 -3.52 8.29
CA GLU A 228 15.68 -3.06 9.68
C GLU A 228 17.03 -2.45 10.12
N PRO A 229 17.05 -1.58 11.14
CA PRO A 229 18.30 -1.06 11.70
C PRO A 229 19.25 -2.19 12.09
N SER A 230 20.53 -2.01 11.74
CA SER A 230 21.57 -3.03 11.95
C SER A 230 21.71 -3.46 13.41
N ASP A 231 21.41 -2.56 14.35
CA ASP A 231 21.52 -2.77 15.80
C ASP A 231 20.18 -3.14 16.47
N SER A 232 19.21 -3.68 15.72
CA SER A 232 17.92 -4.05 16.29
C SER A 232 18.05 -5.19 17.32
N PHE A 233 17.82 -4.86 18.60
CA PHE A 233 17.76 -5.85 19.70
C PHE A 233 16.66 -6.91 19.53
N TYR A 234 15.68 -6.66 18.65
CA TYR A 234 14.53 -7.53 18.43
C TYR A 234 14.31 -7.75 16.94
N PRO A 235 15.12 -8.60 16.27
CA PRO A 235 14.99 -8.84 14.85
C PRO A 235 13.65 -9.52 14.52
N LEU A 236 13.07 -9.22 13.36
CA LEU A 236 11.82 -9.88 12.91
C LEU A 236 11.97 -11.41 12.86
N LEU A 237 13.12 -11.87 12.34
CA LEU A 237 13.50 -13.27 12.25
C LEU A 237 14.92 -13.46 12.76
N ASN A 238 15.11 -14.40 13.68
CA ASN A 238 16.45 -14.78 14.11
C ASN A 238 17.15 -15.67 13.06
N ALA A 239 18.47 -15.83 13.18
CA ALA A 239 19.30 -16.56 12.21
C ALA A 239 18.89 -18.03 12.04
N GLN A 240 18.44 -18.69 13.10
CA GLN A 240 17.97 -20.08 13.05
C GLN A 240 16.72 -20.20 12.18
N LYS A 241 15.75 -19.30 12.36
CA LYS A 241 14.49 -19.29 11.61
C LYS A 241 14.70 -18.92 10.15
N ILE A 242 15.62 -18.01 9.86
CA ILE A 242 16.04 -17.71 8.48
C ILE A 242 16.62 -18.95 7.80
N THR A 243 17.48 -19.68 8.50
CA THR A 243 18.07 -20.94 7.99
C THR A 243 16.97 -21.97 7.73
N GLU A 244 16.01 -22.08 8.64
CA GLU A 244 14.89 -23.01 8.51
C GLU A 244 13.96 -22.66 7.33
N LEU A 245 13.62 -21.38 7.14
CA LEU A 245 12.87 -20.88 5.98
C LEU A 245 13.54 -21.23 4.66
N ARG A 246 14.86 -21.06 4.58
CA ARG A 246 15.64 -21.39 3.38
C ARG A 246 15.72 -22.90 3.15
N ALA A 247 16.10 -23.66 4.17
CA ALA A 247 16.40 -25.09 4.01
C ALA A 247 15.15 -25.98 3.92
N LYS A 248 14.14 -25.74 4.78
CA LYS A 248 12.94 -26.59 4.83
C LYS A 248 11.86 -26.13 3.87
N PHE A 249 11.75 -24.82 3.66
CA PHE A 249 10.68 -24.25 2.87
C PHE A 249 11.16 -23.71 1.52
N GLY A 250 12.46 -23.55 1.26
CA GLY A 250 12.93 -22.98 -0.02
C GLY A 250 12.56 -21.51 -0.18
N ILE A 251 12.33 -20.78 0.92
CA ILE A 251 12.00 -19.36 0.91
C ILE A 251 13.30 -18.56 0.90
N GLN A 252 13.49 -17.72 -0.12
CA GLN A 252 14.58 -16.76 -0.15
C GLN A 252 14.32 -15.67 0.88
N VAL A 253 15.22 -15.52 1.84
CA VAL A 253 15.17 -14.43 2.83
C VAL A 253 16.32 -13.47 2.56
N ILE A 254 16.02 -12.21 2.30
CA ILE A 254 16.99 -11.12 2.11
C ILE A 254 16.88 -10.19 3.31
N ARG A 255 18.02 -9.84 3.92
CA ARG A 255 18.07 -8.96 5.08
C ARG A 255 19.07 -7.84 4.80
N ASN A 256 18.56 -6.61 4.75
CA ASN A 256 19.36 -5.42 4.51
C ASN A 256 19.38 -4.59 5.79
N GLY A 257 20.57 -4.30 6.31
CA GLY A 257 20.74 -3.35 7.41
C GLY A 257 20.65 -1.94 6.88
N VAL A 258 19.85 -1.09 7.53
CA VAL A 258 19.94 0.36 7.32
C VAL A 258 21.09 0.88 8.20
N SER A 259 22.07 1.53 7.60
CA SER A 259 23.08 2.31 8.31
C SER A 259 22.43 3.64 8.69
N ASN A 260 22.36 3.95 9.98
CA ASN A 260 21.96 5.29 10.45
C ASN A 260 23.02 6.34 10.10
#